data_AF-A0A1A9B7L2-F1
#
_entry.id   AF-A0A1A9B7L2-F1
#
_cell.length_a   1.000
_cell.length_b   1.000
_cell.length_c   1.000
_cell.angle_alpha   90.00
_cell.angle_beta   90.00
_cell.angle_gamma   90.00
#
_symmetry.space_group_name_H-M   'P 1'
#
loop_
_entity.id
_entity.type
_entity.pdbx_description
1 polymer ?
#
loop_
_entity_poly.entity_id
_entity_poly.type
_entity_poly.pdbx_seq_one_letter_code
_entity_poly.pdbx_strand_id
1 'polypeptide(L)'
;MARRLGLCVVVAATLLTASACGSASEVRSTPAAVAASTATEPLPPAPVVSRTPTAAPSRVPGSSPTPRPSRSLRPSAVPSAASTTRKATPAATTSNKAACDALEGPLEKAVAGLIVLREVASGGAAESTIASARAEAITRLVALETTANRVAGEQADRTLRSNVRALAVTAGLKYTKIRSIKPTQVDALQLAAGDTGDLEDTVAKLEPACGRYW
;
A
#
# COMPACT_ATOMS: atom_id res chain seq x y z
N MET A 1 25.63 9.03 0.24
CA MET A 1 24.89 10.07 -0.52
C MET A 1 24.96 9.93 -2.05
N ALA A 2 25.91 9.19 -2.64
CA ALA A 2 26.03 9.04 -4.09
C ALA A 2 24.95 8.15 -4.77
N ARG A 3 24.25 7.28 -4.04
CA ARG A 3 23.25 6.36 -4.61
C ARG A 3 21.89 7.00 -4.90
N ARG A 4 21.56 8.12 -4.24
CA ARG A 4 20.27 8.83 -4.41
C ARG A 4 20.18 9.59 -5.74
N LEU A 5 21.33 10.03 -6.27
CA LEU A 5 21.39 10.74 -7.55
C LEU A 5 21.26 9.79 -8.76
N GLY A 6 21.75 8.55 -8.64
CA GLY A 6 21.75 7.60 -9.76
C GLY A 6 20.33 7.21 -10.22
N LEU A 7 19.40 7.01 -9.29
CA LEU A 7 18.03 6.58 -9.62
C LEU A 7 17.16 7.73 -10.14
N CYS A 8 17.27 8.93 -9.56
CA CYS A 8 16.57 10.11 -10.09
C CYS A 8 17.01 10.45 -11.51
N VAL A 9 18.29 10.25 -11.85
CA VAL A 9 18.81 10.49 -13.21
C VAL A 9 18.32 9.43 -14.21
N VAL A 10 18.22 8.16 -13.81
CA VAL A 10 17.72 7.08 -14.68
C VAL A 10 16.23 7.25 -14.99
N VAL A 11 15.41 7.66 -14.01
CA VAL A 11 13.97 7.93 -14.20
C VAL A 11 13.72 9.18 -15.06
N ALA A 12 14.55 10.22 -14.94
CA ALA A 12 14.44 11.40 -15.80
C ALA A 12 14.82 11.10 -17.26
N ALA A 13 15.83 10.26 -17.49
CA ALA A 13 16.30 9.92 -18.83
C ALA A 13 15.27 9.08 -19.63
N THR A 14 14.55 8.16 -18.98
CA THR A 14 13.52 7.35 -19.65
C THR A 14 12.27 8.16 -20.02
N LEU A 15 11.91 9.17 -19.22
CA LEU A 15 10.78 10.07 -19.51
C LEU A 15 11.05 11.01 -20.70
N LEU A 16 12.30 11.47 -20.88
CA LEU A 16 12.68 12.35 -21.99
C LEU A 16 12.66 11.64 -23.36
N THR A 17 12.91 10.33 -23.40
CA THR A 17 12.88 9.56 -24.66
C THR A 17 11.47 9.21 -25.16
N ALA A 18 10.45 9.26 -24.29
CA ALA A 18 9.06 9.00 -24.70
C ALA A 18 8.33 10.25 -25.25
N SER A 19 8.89 11.44 -25.03
CA SER A 19 8.29 12.72 -25.41
C SER A 19 8.65 13.19 -26.83
N ALA A 20 9.51 12.46 -27.54
CA ALA A 20 10.01 12.85 -28.87
C ALA A 20 9.47 11.95 -29.99
N CYS A 21 8.19 11.57 -29.95
CA CYS A 21 7.52 11.07 -31.15
C CYS A 21 6.00 11.25 -31.01
N GLY A 22 5.43 12.24 -31.69
CA GLY A 22 3.99 12.43 -31.72
C GLY A 22 3.50 13.82 -32.10
N SER A 23 4.10 14.44 -33.12
CA SER A 23 3.48 15.58 -33.80
C SER A 23 2.82 15.08 -35.09
N ALA A 24 1.49 14.94 -35.11
CA ALA A 24 0.66 15.12 -36.31
C ALA A 24 -0.85 14.98 -36.01
N SER A 25 -1.55 16.10 -36.19
CA SER A 25 -2.80 16.22 -36.96
C SER A 25 -4.14 15.65 -36.43
N GLU A 26 -4.96 16.57 -35.92
CA GLU A 26 -6.31 16.94 -36.41
C GLU A 26 -7.36 15.84 -36.73
N VAL A 27 -8.52 15.90 -36.04
CA VAL A 27 -9.87 16.18 -36.60
C VAL A 27 -10.97 15.68 -35.63
N ARG A 28 -11.70 16.66 -35.06
CA ARG A 28 -13.16 16.78 -34.85
C ARG A 28 -14.04 15.51 -34.84
N SER A 29 -14.77 15.30 -33.73
CA SER A 29 -16.26 15.20 -33.70
C SER A 29 -16.82 15.02 -32.28
N THR A 30 -17.62 15.99 -31.83
CA THR A 30 -18.76 15.84 -30.89
C THR A 30 -19.98 15.34 -31.68
N PRO A 31 -21.00 14.65 -31.10
CA PRO A 31 -21.86 15.09 -29.97
C PRO A 31 -22.08 13.93 -28.93
N ALA A 32 -22.81 14.00 -27.81
CA ALA A 32 -24.13 14.55 -27.55
C ALA A 32 -24.41 14.70 -26.04
N ALA A 33 -25.27 15.65 -25.72
CA ALA A 33 -25.89 15.84 -24.41
C ALA A 33 -27.11 14.93 -24.25
N VAL A 34 -27.35 14.35 -23.06
CA VAL A 34 -28.71 14.05 -22.55
C VAL A 34 -28.74 14.23 -21.02
N ALA A 35 -29.86 14.80 -20.59
CA ALA A 35 -30.16 15.44 -19.32
C ALA A 35 -30.25 14.52 -18.08
N ALA A 36 -30.12 15.19 -16.94
CA ALA A 36 -30.55 14.76 -15.63
C ALA A 36 -32.07 14.53 -15.56
N SER A 37 -32.50 13.59 -14.72
CA SER A 37 -33.66 13.81 -13.85
C SER A 37 -33.68 12.84 -12.67
N THR A 38 -33.97 13.46 -11.54
CA THR A 38 -34.29 12.98 -10.20
C THR A 38 -35.49 12.03 -10.15
N ALA A 39 -35.49 11.07 -9.22
CA ALA A 39 -36.71 10.56 -8.61
C ALA A 39 -36.46 10.07 -7.18
N THR A 40 -37.35 10.52 -6.30
CA THR A 40 -37.46 10.33 -4.85
C THR A 40 -38.06 8.95 -4.48
N GLU A 41 -37.70 8.46 -3.28
CA GLU A 41 -38.22 7.35 -2.42
C GLU A 41 -39.72 6.97 -2.55
N PRO A 42 -40.23 5.80 -2.01
CA PRO A 42 -39.94 5.21 -0.68
C PRO A 42 -39.92 3.65 -0.52
N LEU A 43 -39.43 3.20 0.65
CA LEU A 43 -39.43 1.84 1.26
C LEU A 43 -40.84 1.28 1.60
N PRO A 44 -41.06 -0.06 1.74
CA PRO A 44 -40.97 -0.78 3.04
C PRO A 44 -40.72 -2.33 2.92
N PRO A 45 -40.96 -3.19 3.95
CA PRO A 45 -40.23 -3.38 5.20
C PRO A 45 -39.62 -4.81 5.37
N ALA A 46 -38.82 -5.00 6.43
CA ALA A 46 -38.09 -6.21 6.81
C ALA A 46 -38.97 -7.39 7.31
N PRO A 47 -38.35 -8.58 7.45
CA PRO A 47 -38.54 -9.35 8.67
C PRO A 47 -37.25 -9.49 9.48
N VAL A 48 -37.33 -9.04 10.73
CA VAL A 48 -36.34 -9.21 11.80
C VAL A 48 -36.49 -10.62 12.36
N VAL A 49 -35.44 -11.45 12.27
CA VAL A 49 -35.36 -12.70 13.02
C VAL A 49 -34.65 -12.43 14.34
N SER A 50 -35.45 -12.26 15.39
CA SER A 50 -35.01 -12.34 16.78
C SER A 50 -34.60 -13.77 17.13
N ARG A 51 -33.44 -13.95 17.79
CA ARG A 51 -33.17 -15.09 18.71
C ARG A 51 -31.87 -14.92 19.51
N THR A 52 -32.02 -14.55 20.76
CA THR A 52 -31.27 -15.01 21.95
C THR A 52 -32.27 -14.85 23.11
N PRO A 53 -32.16 -15.53 24.27
CA PRO A 53 -30.99 -16.19 24.85
C PRO A 53 -31.29 -17.66 25.27
N THR A 54 -30.29 -18.45 25.70
CA THR A 54 -30.50 -19.51 26.72
C THR A 54 -29.17 -20.11 27.22
N ALA A 55 -28.99 -19.96 28.54
CA ALA A 55 -28.35 -20.81 29.54
C ALA A 55 -26.89 -21.28 29.41
N ALA A 56 -26.10 -20.78 30.37
CA ALA A 56 -24.98 -21.49 30.99
C ALA A 56 -25.45 -22.72 31.79
N PRO A 57 -24.53 -23.66 32.09
CA PRO A 57 -24.45 -24.19 33.44
C PRO A 57 -23.07 -23.99 34.08
N SER A 58 -23.14 -24.05 35.40
CA SER A 58 -22.19 -23.61 36.42
C SER A 58 -21.43 -24.79 37.04
N ARG A 59 -20.15 -24.55 37.38
CA ARG A 59 -19.37 -25.03 38.56
C ARG A 59 -19.12 -26.56 38.81
N VAL A 60 -17.84 -27.03 38.84
CA VAL A 60 -16.84 -27.16 39.98
C VAL A 60 -16.75 -28.64 40.46
N PRO A 61 -15.70 -29.20 41.12
CA PRO A 61 -14.35 -28.71 41.54
C PRO A 61 -13.19 -29.49 40.86
N GLY A 62 -11.91 -29.11 40.88
CA GLY A 62 -11.13 -28.53 41.97
C GLY A 62 -10.48 -29.64 42.81
N SER A 63 -9.35 -30.21 42.38
CA SER A 63 -8.47 -30.99 43.25
C SER A 63 -7.01 -30.67 42.91
N SER A 64 -6.33 -30.06 43.87
CA SER A 64 -4.87 -29.85 43.96
C SER A 64 -4.35 -30.79 45.06
N PRO A 65 -3.04 -30.84 45.41
CA PRO A 65 -1.87 -31.29 44.67
C PRO A 65 -1.22 -32.58 45.29
N THR A 66 -0.10 -33.00 44.71
CA THR A 66 0.75 -34.22 44.86
C THR A 66 1.26 -34.56 46.30
N PRO A 67 1.84 -35.78 46.57
CA PRO A 67 3.27 -36.03 46.32
C PRO A 67 3.75 -37.51 46.05
N ARG A 68 4.64 -37.66 45.04
CA ARG A 68 5.97 -38.38 44.99
C ARG A 68 6.10 -39.90 45.41
N PRO A 69 7.27 -40.55 45.22
CA PRO A 69 8.04 -40.95 44.02
C PRO A 69 8.21 -42.49 43.89
N SER A 70 8.66 -42.98 42.72
CA SER A 70 9.93 -43.74 42.56
C SER A 70 9.93 -44.68 41.35
N ARG A 71 11.04 -44.58 40.61
CA ARG A 71 11.86 -45.69 40.05
C ARG A 71 11.84 -45.94 38.53
N SER A 72 13.07 -45.82 38.00
CA SER A 72 13.72 -46.54 36.89
C SER A 72 13.52 -46.10 35.44
N LEU A 73 14.53 -45.36 34.97
CA LEU A 73 15.44 -45.71 33.87
C LEU A 73 14.84 -46.21 32.55
N ARG A 74 14.87 -45.34 31.54
CA ARG A 74 15.18 -45.73 30.15
C ARG A 74 15.81 -44.54 29.40
N PRO A 75 16.96 -44.71 28.73
CA PRO A 75 17.55 -43.64 27.93
C PRO A 75 16.80 -43.59 26.60
N SER A 76 15.97 -42.56 26.40
CA SER A 76 15.46 -42.21 25.08
C SER A 76 16.31 -41.06 24.55
N ALA A 77 17.21 -41.42 23.64
CA ALA A 77 17.87 -40.48 22.74
C ALA A 77 16.80 -39.60 22.09
N VAL A 78 16.76 -38.33 22.47
CA VAL A 78 16.00 -37.30 21.76
C VAL A 78 16.71 -37.12 20.43
N PRO A 79 16.05 -37.30 19.27
CA PRO A 79 16.63 -36.86 18.02
C PRO A 79 16.72 -35.34 18.11
N SER A 80 17.96 -34.83 18.08
CA SER A 80 18.23 -33.41 17.89
C SER A 80 17.42 -32.94 16.69
N ALA A 81 16.37 -32.14 16.93
CA ALA A 81 15.54 -31.61 15.87
C ALA A 81 16.42 -30.75 14.97
N ALA A 82 16.77 -31.30 13.81
CA ALA A 82 17.46 -30.56 12.76
C ALA A 82 16.68 -29.28 12.48
N SER A 83 17.37 -28.14 12.39
CA SER A 83 16.74 -26.89 12.00
C SER A 83 16.15 -27.09 10.61
N THR A 84 14.83 -27.27 10.54
CA THR A 84 14.15 -27.39 9.25
C THR A 84 14.15 -26.02 8.63
N THR A 85 15.11 -25.78 7.74
CA THR A 85 15.02 -24.69 6.77
C THR A 85 13.78 -24.98 5.92
N ARG A 86 12.62 -24.43 6.34
CA ARG A 86 11.37 -24.54 5.58
C ARG A 86 11.62 -23.92 4.20
N LYS A 87 11.76 -24.77 3.18
CA LYS A 87 11.60 -24.32 1.79
C LYS A 87 10.22 -23.69 1.69
N ALA A 88 10.15 -22.43 1.29
CA ALA A 88 8.89 -21.78 0.95
C ALA A 88 8.21 -22.60 -0.16
N THR A 89 6.94 -22.92 0.04
CA THR A 89 6.14 -23.70 -0.93
C THR A 89 6.00 -22.91 -2.24
N PRO A 90 6.09 -23.53 -3.43
CA PRO A 90 6.03 -22.82 -4.72
C PRO A 90 4.83 -21.87 -4.92
N ALA A 91 3.68 -22.20 -4.33
CA ALA A 91 2.49 -21.34 -4.36
C ALA A 91 2.68 -20.02 -3.60
N ALA A 92 3.42 -20.04 -2.47
CA ALA A 92 3.73 -18.83 -1.70
C ALA A 92 4.71 -17.92 -2.46
N THR A 93 5.67 -18.49 -3.18
CA THR A 93 6.62 -17.71 -4.00
C THR A 93 5.95 -17.03 -5.20
N THR A 94 5.01 -17.69 -5.87
CA THR A 94 4.25 -17.08 -6.98
C THR A 94 3.29 -16.00 -6.48
N SER A 95 2.64 -16.23 -5.33
CA SER A 95 1.78 -15.23 -4.68
C SER A 95 2.55 -14.00 -4.22
N ASN A 96 3.76 -14.18 -3.69
CA ASN A 96 4.63 -13.07 -3.30
C ASN A 96 5.07 -12.23 -4.50
N LYS A 97 5.42 -12.86 -5.63
CA LYS A 97 5.76 -12.14 -6.85
C LYS A 97 4.59 -11.30 -7.38
N ALA A 98 3.41 -11.90 -7.51
CA ALA A 98 2.22 -11.19 -7.98
C ALA A 98 1.85 -10.00 -7.08
N ALA A 99 2.05 -10.13 -5.77
CA ALA A 99 1.86 -9.03 -4.82
C ALA A 99 2.82 -7.86 -5.08
N CYS A 100 4.08 -8.15 -5.43
CA CYS A 100 5.08 -7.13 -5.73
C CYS A 100 4.80 -6.45 -7.08
N ASP A 101 4.52 -7.23 -8.13
CA ASP A 101 4.17 -6.72 -9.47
C ASP A 101 2.93 -5.80 -9.41
N ALA A 102 1.97 -6.11 -8.53
CA ALA A 102 0.78 -5.28 -8.33
C ALA A 102 1.06 -3.91 -7.67
N LEU A 103 2.20 -3.75 -6.97
CA LEU A 103 2.57 -2.54 -6.25
C LEU A 103 3.51 -1.62 -7.03
N GLU A 104 4.29 -2.17 -7.95
CA GLU A 104 5.30 -1.47 -8.75
C GLU A 104 4.69 -0.25 -9.46
N GLY A 105 3.72 -0.47 -10.36
CA GLY A 105 3.10 0.61 -11.13
C GLY A 105 2.41 1.70 -10.27
N PRO A 106 1.61 1.35 -9.25
CA PRO A 106 1.06 2.34 -8.33
C PRO A 106 2.12 3.14 -7.56
N LEU A 107 3.22 2.50 -7.14
CA LEU A 107 4.31 3.21 -6.47
C LEU A 107 4.97 4.20 -7.42
N GLU A 108 5.37 3.76 -8.61
CA GLU A 108 6.00 4.62 -9.61
C GLU A 108 5.15 5.83 -9.92
N LYS A 109 3.84 5.62 -10.13
CA LYS A 109 2.89 6.71 -10.37
C LYS A 109 2.86 7.68 -9.19
N ALA A 110 2.77 7.18 -7.95
CA ALA A 110 2.75 8.01 -6.76
C ALA A 110 4.03 8.86 -6.65
N VAL A 111 5.20 8.25 -6.82
CA VAL A 111 6.51 8.96 -6.80
C VAL A 111 6.57 10.00 -7.92
N ALA A 112 6.19 9.65 -9.15
CA ALA A 112 6.15 10.60 -10.26
C ALA A 112 5.21 11.78 -9.98
N GLY A 113 4.05 11.54 -9.36
CA GLY A 113 3.13 12.61 -8.98
C GLY A 113 3.72 13.57 -7.95
N LEU A 114 4.49 13.04 -6.99
CA LEU A 114 5.22 13.85 -6.02
C LEU A 114 6.32 14.69 -6.66
N ILE A 115 7.05 14.13 -7.63
CA ILE A 115 8.08 14.86 -8.38
C ILE A 115 7.45 16.01 -9.15
N VAL A 116 6.39 15.75 -9.91
CA VAL A 116 5.67 16.79 -10.67
C VAL A 116 5.15 17.89 -9.75
N LEU A 117 4.55 17.54 -8.60
CA LEU A 117 4.09 18.53 -7.63
C LEU A 117 5.25 19.40 -7.11
N ARG A 118 6.40 18.80 -6.81
CA ARG A 118 7.59 19.53 -6.36
C ARG A 118 8.08 20.50 -7.42
N GLU A 119 8.17 20.06 -8.67
CA GLU A 119 8.65 20.88 -9.80
C GLU A 119 7.70 22.04 -10.06
N VAL A 120 6.40 21.77 -10.16
CA VAL A 120 5.35 22.78 -10.38
C VAL A 120 5.32 23.81 -9.25
N ALA A 121 5.43 23.36 -7.99
CA ALA A 121 5.53 24.27 -6.85
C ALA A 121 6.79 25.15 -6.96
N SER A 122 7.96 24.57 -7.26
CA SER A 122 9.21 25.33 -7.34
C SER A 122 9.33 26.28 -8.54
N GLY A 123 8.51 26.08 -9.59
CA GLY A 123 8.64 26.77 -10.88
C GLY A 123 7.87 28.10 -11.00
N GLY A 124 7.32 28.63 -9.91
CA GLY A 124 6.51 29.86 -9.96
C GLY A 124 5.21 29.72 -10.75
N ALA A 125 4.68 28.49 -10.85
CA ALA A 125 3.47 28.20 -11.59
C ALA A 125 2.24 28.90 -10.98
N ALA A 126 1.21 29.11 -11.81
CA ALA A 126 -0.07 29.65 -11.33
C ALA A 126 -0.69 28.73 -10.27
N GLU A 127 -1.45 29.30 -9.32
CA GLU A 127 -2.09 28.56 -8.24
C GLU A 127 -2.96 27.41 -8.75
N SER A 128 -3.66 27.59 -9.87
CA SER A 128 -4.48 26.56 -10.51
C SER A 128 -3.65 25.35 -10.98
N THR A 129 -2.46 25.59 -11.52
CA THR A 129 -1.53 24.53 -11.93
C THR A 129 -1.00 23.77 -10.71
N ILE A 130 -0.65 24.48 -9.64
CA ILE A 130 -0.21 23.88 -8.37
C ILE A 130 -1.35 23.04 -7.76
N ALA A 131 -2.58 23.56 -7.76
CA ALA A 131 -3.75 22.85 -7.26
C ALA A 131 -4.03 21.57 -8.07
N SER A 132 -3.89 21.62 -9.40
CA SER A 132 -4.04 20.45 -10.28
C SER A 132 -2.98 19.39 -10.01
N ALA A 133 -1.68 19.78 -9.98
CA ALA A 133 -0.59 18.86 -9.67
C ALA A 133 -0.74 18.23 -8.28
N ARG A 134 -1.22 19.01 -7.30
CA ARG A 134 -1.51 18.54 -5.95
C ARG A 134 -2.64 17.51 -5.93
N ALA A 135 -3.73 17.77 -6.64
CA ALA A 135 -4.86 16.84 -6.75
C ALA A 135 -4.44 15.52 -7.40
N GLU A 136 -3.58 15.60 -8.42
CA GLU A 136 -3.01 14.43 -9.09
C GLU A 136 -2.11 13.63 -8.15
N ALA A 137 -1.16 14.28 -7.46
CA ALA A 137 -0.29 13.62 -6.48
C ALA A 137 -1.10 12.91 -5.39
N ILE A 138 -2.14 13.57 -4.86
CA ILE A 138 -3.08 12.98 -3.90
C ILE A 138 -3.76 11.74 -4.47
N THR A 139 -4.30 11.83 -5.69
CA THR A 139 -4.99 10.71 -6.34
C THR A 139 -4.08 9.49 -6.48
N ARG A 140 -2.83 9.71 -6.88
CA ARG A 140 -1.86 8.62 -7.05
C ARG A 140 -1.44 8.00 -5.72
N LEU A 141 -1.29 8.79 -4.65
CA LEU A 141 -1.03 8.29 -3.30
C LEU A 141 -2.19 7.45 -2.75
N VAL A 142 -3.43 7.89 -2.96
CA VAL A 142 -4.62 7.13 -2.55
C VAL A 142 -4.73 5.81 -3.33
N ALA A 143 -4.39 5.82 -4.61
CA ALA A 143 -4.35 4.60 -5.42
C ALA A 143 -3.28 3.60 -4.92
N LEU A 144 -2.11 4.10 -4.53
CA LEU A 144 -1.05 3.29 -3.91
C LEU A 144 -1.52 2.70 -2.57
N GLU A 145 -2.07 3.54 -1.68
CA GLU A 145 -2.60 3.10 -0.38
C GLU A 145 -3.68 2.02 -0.53
N THR A 146 -4.64 2.25 -1.42
CA THR A 146 -5.73 1.30 -1.70
C THR A 146 -5.19 -0.02 -2.22
N THR A 147 -4.25 0.04 -3.17
CA THR A 147 -3.63 -1.16 -3.74
C THR A 147 -2.84 -1.94 -2.70
N ALA A 148 -2.03 -1.23 -1.89
CA ALA A 148 -1.26 -1.83 -0.81
C ALA A 148 -2.17 -2.48 0.25
N ASN A 149 -3.26 -1.83 0.66
CA ASN A 149 -4.22 -2.42 1.57
C ASN A 149 -4.87 -3.69 1.01
N ARG A 150 -5.25 -3.69 -0.28
CA ARG A 150 -5.77 -4.89 -0.95
C ARG A 150 -4.75 -6.02 -0.96
N VAL A 151 -3.53 -5.76 -1.44
CA VAL A 151 -2.45 -6.75 -1.50
C VAL A 151 -2.12 -7.30 -0.12
N ALA A 152 -2.10 -6.46 0.92
CA ALA A 152 -1.93 -6.91 2.30
C ALA A 152 -3.11 -7.77 2.82
N GLY A 153 -4.33 -7.56 2.34
CA GLY A 153 -5.49 -8.38 2.68
C GLY A 153 -5.40 -9.79 2.08
N GLU A 154 -4.83 -9.91 0.90
CA GLU A 154 -4.71 -11.16 0.14
C GLU A 154 -3.44 -11.95 0.48
N GLN A 155 -2.43 -11.28 1.04
CA GLN A 155 -1.12 -11.90 1.24
C GLN A 155 -1.13 -12.91 2.40
N ALA A 156 -0.62 -14.13 2.17
CA ALA A 156 -0.47 -15.20 3.16
C ALA A 156 0.82 -15.06 3.99
N ASP A 157 1.91 -14.60 3.37
CA ASP A 157 3.19 -14.37 4.05
C ASP A 157 3.07 -13.22 5.08
N ARG A 158 3.40 -13.50 6.34
CA ARG A 158 3.25 -12.53 7.44
C ARG A 158 4.19 -11.34 7.31
N THR A 159 5.42 -11.57 6.85
CA THR A 159 6.45 -10.53 6.73
C THR A 159 6.11 -9.60 5.58
N LEU A 160 5.82 -10.16 4.40
CA LEU A 160 5.42 -9.38 3.24
C LEU A 160 4.12 -8.62 3.51
N ARG A 161 3.12 -9.28 4.13
CA ARG A 161 1.88 -8.60 4.58
C ARG A 161 2.19 -7.40 5.46
N SER A 162 3.08 -7.54 6.44
CA SER A 162 3.45 -6.46 7.36
C SER A 162 4.12 -5.30 6.61
N ASN A 163 5.05 -5.59 5.71
CA ASN A 163 5.77 -4.58 4.94
C ASN A 163 4.84 -3.84 3.97
N VAL A 164 3.92 -4.55 3.31
CA VAL A 164 2.92 -3.94 2.43
C VAL A 164 1.95 -3.06 3.23
N ARG A 165 1.54 -3.45 4.44
CA ARG A 165 0.75 -2.58 5.32
C ARG A 165 1.51 -1.31 5.70
N ALA A 166 2.81 -1.42 5.98
CA ALA A 166 3.63 -0.25 6.28
C ALA A 166 3.68 0.72 5.10
N LEU A 167 3.80 0.21 3.87
CA LEU A 167 3.70 1.02 2.66
C LEU A 167 2.34 1.73 2.55
N ALA A 168 1.23 1.01 2.79
CA ALA A 168 -0.11 1.59 2.77
C ALA A 168 -0.26 2.76 3.76
N VAL A 169 0.16 2.53 5.01
CA VAL A 169 0.14 3.56 6.07
C VAL A 169 0.98 4.76 5.68
N THR A 170 2.17 4.53 5.15
CA THR A 170 3.09 5.60 4.77
C THR A 170 2.54 6.44 3.61
N ALA A 171 1.93 5.78 2.61
CA ALA A 171 1.24 6.48 1.53
C ALA A 171 0.08 7.34 2.06
N GLY A 172 -0.72 6.82 3.01
CA GLY A 172 -1.80 7.56 3.66
C GLY A 172 -1.30 8.76 4.49
N LEU A 173 -0.20 8.60 5.23
CA LEU A 173 0.43 9.71 5.96
C LEU A 173 0.96 10.79 5.01
N LYS A 174 1.61 10.40 3.90
CA LYS A 174 2.06 11.33 2.87
C LYS A 174 0.90 12.07 2.23
N TYR A 175 -0.19 11.36 1.93
CA TYR A 175 -1.43 11.94 1.42
C TYR A 175 -1.99 12.98 2.38
N THR A 176 -2.15 12.66 3.66
CA THR A 176 -2.71 13.59 4.66
C THR A 176 -1.84 14.82 4.83
N LYS A 177 -0.50 14.67 4.82
CA LYS A 177 0.46 15.78 4.84
C LYS A 177 0.29 16.72 3.64
N ILE A 178 0.17 16.20 2.42
CA ILE A 178 -0.03 17.04 1.22
C ILE A 178 -1.43 17.67 1.21
N ARG A 179 -2.45 16.93 1.65
CA ARG A 179 -3.84 17.39 1.72
C ARG A 179 -4.06 18.50 2.74
N SER A 180 -3.24 18.60 3.80
CA SER A 180 -3.37 19.67 4.79
C SER A 180 -2.78 21.00 4.33
N ILE A 181 -1.84 20.97 3.36
CA ILE A 181 -1.15 22.17 2.86
C ILE A 181 -1.98 22.82 1.76
N LYS A 182 -2.18 24.15 1.85
CA LYS A 182 -2.92 24.91 0.84
C LYS A 182 -2.09 25.08 -0.45
N PRO A 183 -2.70 25.15 -1.65
CA PRO A 183 -1.98 25.41 -2.91
C PRO A 183 -1.11 26.67 -2.89
N THR A 184 -1.52 27.71 -2.16
CA THR A 184 -0.75 28.96 -2.00
C THR A 184 0.50 28.82 -1.13
N GLN A 185 0.64 27.75 -0.36
CA GLN A 185 1.80 27.50 0.51
C GLN A 185 2.86 26.70 -0.26
N VAL A 186 3.43 27.35 -1.27
CA VAL A 186 4.32 26.73 -2.27
C VAL A 186 5.54 26.06 -1.63
N ASP A 187 6.24 26.75 -0.73
CA ASP A 187 7.44 26.20 -0.07
C ASP A 187 7.11 24.96 0.76
N ALA A 188 5.97 24.98 1.46
CA ALA A 188 5.52 23.84 2.25
C ALA A 188 5.13 22.66 1.35
N LEU A 189 4.49 22.91 0.20
CA LEU A 189 4.20 21.86 -0.79
C LEU A 189 5.46 21.27 -1.39
N GLN A 190 6.43 22.11 -1.75
CA GLN A 190 7.70 21.66 -2.30
C GLN A 190 8.46 20.77 -1.31
N LEU A 191 8.55 21.20 -0.05
CA LEU A 191 9.18 20.43 1.03
C LEU A 191 8.42 19.12 1.28
N ALA A 192 7.10 19.20 1.42
CA ALA A 192 6.28 18.02 1.68
C ALA A 192 6.28 17.03 0.53
N ALA A 193 6.36 17.48 -0.72
CA ALA A 193 6.45 16.62 -1.90
C ALA A 193 7.82 15.94 -1.99
N GLY A 194 8.91 16.70 -1.80
CA GLY A 194 10.28 16.21 -1.86
C GLY A 194 10.72 15.29 -0.71
N ASP A 195 10.01 15.31 0.41
CA ASP A 195 10.29 14.47 1.59
C ASP A 195 9.78 13.03 1.42
N THR A 196 10.43 12.23 0.56
CA THR A 196 10.04 10.84 0.23
C THR A 196 10.68 9.77 1.11
N GLY A 197 11.42 10.15 2.15
CA GLY A 197 12.24 9.23 2.95
C GLY A 197 11.46 8.04 3.53
N ASP A 198 10.30 8.29 4.14
CA ASP A 198 9.50 7.19 4.71
C ASP A 198 9.00 6.21 3.63
N LEU A 199 8.59 6.73 2.47
CA LEU A 199 8.17 5.91 1.33
C LEU A 199 9.33 5.05 0.84
N GLU A 200 10.50 5.66 0.61
CA GLU A 200 11.73 4.96 0.21
C GLU A 200 12.13 3.86 1.22
N ASP A 201 12.06 4.15 2.51
CA ASP A 201 12.39 3.21 3.57
C ASP A 201 11.42 2.02 3.62
N THR A 202 10.14 2.22 3.32
CA THR A 202 9.18 1.11 3.21
C THR A 202 9.42 0.25 1.98
N VAL A 203 9.81 0.86 0.85
CA VAL A 203 10.13 0.15 -0.39
C VAL A 203 11.41 -0.67 -0.23
N ALA A 204 12.43 -0.12 0.44
CA ALA A 204 13.66 -0.86 0.77
C ALA A 204 13.38 -2.12 1.62
N LYS A 205 12.32 -2.11 2.45
CA LYS A 205 11.89 -3.29 3.22
C LYS A 205 11.13 -4.32 2.37
N LEU A 206 10.62 -3.94 1.21
CA LEU A 206 9.95 -4.84 0.25
C LEU A 206 10.95 -5.52 -0.70
N GLU A 207 12.07 -4.87 -1.01
CA GLU A 207 13.12 -5.36 -1.91
C GLU A 207 13.55 -6.83 -1.63
N PRO A 208 13.78 -7.28 -0.37
CA PRO A 208 14.18 -8.67 -0.12
C PRO A 208 13.11 -9.70 -0.49
N ALA A 209 11.83 -9.33 -0.42
CA ALA A 209 10.69 -10.21 -0.70
C ALA A 209 10.28 -10.16 -2.18
N CYS A 210 10.50 -9.02 -2.83
CA CYS A 210 10.14 -8.80 -4.22
C CYS A 210 11.29 -9.02 -5.21
N GLY A 211 12.52 -9.18 -4.70
CA GLY A 211 13.72 -9.35 -5.52
C GLY A 211 14.15 -8.05 -6.22
N ARG A 212 15.18 -8.15 -7.07
CA ARG A 212 15.72 -7.02 -7.87
C ARG A 212 14.81 -6.59 -9.04
N TYR A 213 13.52 -6.86 -8.98
CA TYR A 213 12.56 -6.50 -10.03
C TYR A 213 11.74 -5.25 -9.66
N TRP A 214 12.28 -4.44 -8.75
CA TRP A 214 11.93 -3.02 -8.58
C TRP A 214 12.94 -2.17 -9.34
#